data_AF-A0A292SCY5-F1
#
_entry.id   AF-A0A292SCY5-F1
#
_cell.length_a   1.000
_cell.length_b   1.000
_cell.length_c   1.000
_cell.angle_alpha   90.00
_cell.angle_beta   90.00
_cell.angle_gamma   90.00
#
_symmetry.space_group_name_H-M   'P 1'
#
loop_
_entity.id
_entity.type
_entity.pdbx_description
1 polymer ?
#
loop_
_entity_poly.entity_id
_entity_poly.type
_entity_poly.pdbx_seq_one_letter_code
_entity_poly.pdbx_strand_id
1 'polypeptide(L)'
;MNFMNIPAIKNQQQTLIKRNFDKIYAHEAAHKRAGGALAGAIVIEKNAQGIPVGGHVSIKMPVLNPKNPKRTIDNANTVINSAMAPADPSPQDYRVAAQAKTIKAQAQRLQNKNNKGLDYYA
;
A
#
# COMPACT_ATOMS: atom_id res chain seq x y z
N MET A 1 -40.37 3.91 -29.03
CA MET A 1 -38.96 4.31 -28.99
C MET A 1 -38.75 5.11 -27.71
N ASN A 2 -38.01 4.57 -26.75
CA ASN A 2 -37.87 5.21 -25.44
C ASN A 2 -36.74 6.25 -25.54
N PHE A 3 -37.10 7.54 -25.64
CA PHE A 3 -36.15 8.65 -25.57
C PHE A 3 -35.65 8.76 -24.13
N MET A 4 -34.77 7.84 -23.73
CA MET A 4 -34.06 7.96 -22.47
C MET A 4 -33.29 9.28 -22.46
N ASN A 5 -33.52 10.06 -21.41
CA ASN A 5 -33.02 11.41 -21.22
C ASN A 5 -31.48 11.46 -21.15
N ILE A 6 -30.83 11.51 -22.32
CA ILE A 6 -29.37 11.51 -22.53
C ILE A 6 -28.61 12.49 -21.62
N PRO A 7 -29.05 13.75 -21.40
CA PRO A 7 -28.33 14.67 -20.51
C PRO A 7 -28.37 14.23 -19.03
N ALA A 8 -29.47 13.64 -18.55
CA ALA A 8 -29.55 13.12 -17.19
C ALA A 8 -28.59 11.94 -16.97
N ILE A 9 -28.48 11.04 -17.96
CA ILE A 9 -27.56 9.89 -17.92
C ILE A 9 -26.10 10.37 -17.90
N LYS A 10 -25.74 11.35 -18.72
CA LYS A 10 -24.38 11.94 -18.74
C LYS A 10 -24.01 12.58 -17.40
N ASN A 11 -24.94 13.29 -16.76
CA ASN A 11 -24.72 13.91 -15.45
C ASN A 11 -24.53 12.86 -14.34
N GLN A 12 -25.32 11.78 -14.38
CA GLN A 12 -25.18 10.67 -13.44
C GLN A 12 -23.83 9.94 -13.62
N GLN A 13 -23.39 9.74 -14.86
CA GLN A 13 -22.10 9.13 -15.17
C GLN A 13 -20.93 9.96 -14.65
N GLN A 14 -20.93 11.28 -14.90
CA GLN A 14 -19.88 12.17 -14.39
C GLN A 14 -19.82 12.19 -12.86
N THR A 15 -20.99 12.18 -12.21
CA THR A 15 -21.09 12.09 -10.75
C THR A 15 -20.43 10.81 -10.23
N LEU A 16 -20.67 9.67 -10.89
CA LEU A 16 -20.07 8.39 -10.51
C LEU A 16 -18.56 8.38 -10.73
N ILE A 17 -18.08 8.91 -11.86
CA ILE A 17 -16.64 9.03 -12.16
C ILE A 17 -15.96 9.83 -11.05
N LYS A 18 -16.46 11.04 -10.75
CA LYS A 18 -15.87 11.92 -9.72
C LYS A 18 -15.88 11.23 -8.36
N ARG A 19 -17.03 10.69 -7.95
CA ARG A 19 -17.17 10.06 -6.62
C ARG A 19 -16.23 8.87 -6.46
N ASN A 20 -16.11 8.01 -7.47
CA ASN A 20 -15.25 6.84 -7.38
C ASN A 20 -13.78 7.24 -7.44
N PHE A 21 -13.42 8.21 -8.31
CA PHE A 21 -12.07 8.74 -8.39
C PHE A 21 -11.61 9.27 -7.05
N ASP A 22 -12.39 10.17 -6.43
CA ASP A 22 -12.03 10.82 -5.17
C ASP A 22 -11.78 9.78 -4.06
N LYS A 23 -12.64 8.75 -3.99
CA LYS A 23 -12.50 7.67 -3.00
C LYS A 23 -11.25 6.82 -3.21
N ILE A 24 -11.06 6.31 -4.43
CA ILE A 24 -9.91 5.45 -4.76
C ILE A 24 -8.63 6.26 -4.61
N TYR A 25 -8.59 7.48 -5.14
CA TYR A 25 -7.41 8.33 -5.02
C TYR A 25 -7.05 8.62 -3.56
N ALA A 26 -8.03 8.91 -2.70
CA ALA A 26 -7.77 9.14 -1.27
C ALA A 26 -7.19 7.88 -0.58
N HIS A 27 -7.72 6.70 -0.91
CA HIS A 27 -7.22 5.41 -0.42
C HIS A 27 -5.76 5.19 -0.88
N GLU A 28 -5.49 5.30 -2.18
CA GLU A 28 -4.16 5.12 -2.74
C GLU A 28 -3.16 6.19 -2.26
N ALA A 29 -3.60 7.44 -2.10
CA ALA A 29 -2.78 8.51 -1.56
C ALA A 29 -2.35 8.26 -0.11
N ALA A 30 -3.19 7.60 0.69
CA ALA A 30 -2.84 7.19 2.06
C ALA A 30 -1.67 6.19 2.04
N HIS A 31 -1.75 5.16 1.19
CA HIS A 31 -0.62 4.24 0.98
C HIS A 31 0.62 4.98 0.52
N LYS A 32 0.53 5.80 -0.54
CA LYS A 32 1.65 6.53 -1.12
C LYS A 32 2.39 7.37 -0.09
N ARG A 33 1.64 8.16 0.69
CA ARG A 33 2.20 9.08 1.69
C ARG A 33 2.89 8.33 2.82
N ALA A 34 2.30 7.24 3.31
CA ALA A 34 2.87 6.46 4.40
C ALA A 34 4.06 5.59 3.96
N GLY A 35 4.08 5.11 2.72
CA GLY A 35 5.18 4.33 2.17
C GLY A 35 6.40 5.15 1.72
N GLY A 36 6.22 6.45 1.49
CA GLY A 36 7.31 7.37 1.16
C GLY A 36 8.18 6.87 0.00
N ALA A 37 9.49 6.73 0.24
CA ALA A 37 10.45 6.24 -0.75
C ALA A 37 10.26 4.77 -1.16
N LEU A 38 9.52 3.97 -0.38
CA LEU A 38 9.18 2.59 -0.73
C LEU A 38 7.90 2.49 -1.56
N ALA A 39 7.11 3.55 -1.67
CA ALA A 39 5.88 3.57 -2.45
C ALA A 39 6.12 4.06 -3.89
N GLY A 40 5.56 3.34 -4.87
CA GLY A 40 5.53 3.66 -6.29
C GLY A 40 4.50 4.73 -6.66
N ALA A 41 4.15 4.86 -7.93
CA ALA A 41 3.10 5.79 -8.36
C ALA A 41 1.70 5.27 -8.00
N ILE A 42 0.73 6.18 -7.92
CA ILE A 42 -0.70 5.82 -7.83
C ILE A 42 -1.17 5.42 -9.22
N VAL A 43 -1.80 4.25 -9.32
CA VAL A 43 -2.46 3.77 -10.53
C VAL A 43 -3.96 3.68 -10.25
N ILE A 44 -4.78 4.20 -11.16
CA ILE A 44 -6.24 4.14 -11.09
C ILE A 44 -6.75 3.33 -12.27
N GLU A 45 -7.49 2.28 -11.97
CA GLU A 45 -8.08 1.36 -12.92
C GLU A 45 -9.50 1.82 -13.28
N LYS A 46 -9.81 1.85 -14.57
CA LYS A 46 -11.10 2.29 -15.10
C LYS A 46 -11.71 1.20 -15.97
N ASN A 47 -13.04 1.11 -15.96
CA ASN A 47 -13.78 0.23 -16.85
C ASN A 47 -13.92 0.83 -18.27
N ALA A 48 -14.58 0.12 -19.18
CA ALA A 48 -14.82 0.55 -20.56
C ALA A 48 -15.59 1.88 -20.68
N GLN A 49 -16.35 2.25 -19.65
CA GLN A 49 -17.11 3.51 -19.57
C GLN A 49 -16.31 4.65 -18.92
N GLY A 50 -15.02 4.43 -18.62
CA GLY A 50 -14.13 5.41 -17.99
C GLY A 50 -14.38 5.63 -16.50
N ILE A 51 -15.24 4.83 -15.87
CA ILE A 51 -15.54 4.90 -14.44
C ILE A 51 -14.40 4.24 -13.67
N PRO A 52 -13.79 4.91 -12.67
CA PRO A 52 -12.83 4.29 -11.77
C PRO A 52 -13.48 3.14 -10.99
N VAL A 53 -12.82 2.00 -11.00
CA VAL A 53 -13.30 0.76 -10.37
C VAL A 53 -12.29 0.17 -9.38
N GLY A 54 -11.03 0.59 -9.46
CA GLY A 54 -9.97 0.17 -8.55
C GLY A 54 -8.77 1.09 -8.63
N GLY A 55 -7.79 0.85 -7.76
CA GLY A 55 -6.51 1.53 -7.77
C GLY A 55 -5.49 0.70 -7.00
N HIS A 56 -4.22 1.06 -7.14
CA HIS A 56 -3.15 0.50 -6.33
C HIS A 56 -1.94 1.43 -6.25
N VAL A 57 -1.16 1.26 -5.20
CA VAL A 57 0.21 1.77 -5.06
C VAL A 57 1.14 0.58 -4.83
N SER A 58 2.14 0.42 -5.70
CA SER A 58 3.16 -0.61 -5.47
C SER A 58 4.01 -0.24 -4.25
N ILE A 59 4.10 -1.13 -3.27
CA ILE A 59 4.96 -0.93 -2.09
C ILE A 59 6.14 -1.90 -2.19
N LYS A 60 7.37 -1.37 -2.21
CA LYS A 60 8.58 -2.16 -2.28
C LYS A 60 8.79 -2.93 -0.98
N MET A 61 8.59 -4.25 -1.05
CA MET A 61 8.82 -5.15 0.07
C MET A 61 10.32 -5.16 0.46
N PRO A 62 10.67 -5.07 1.76
CA PRO A 62 12.05 -5.24 2.21
C PRO A 62 12.59 -6.62 1.85
N VAL A 63 13.88 -6.68 1.56
CA VAL A 63 14.63 -7.94 1.47
C VAL A 63 15.46 -8.08 2.74
N LEU A 64 15.41 -9.26 3.36
CA LEU A 64 16.19 -9.56 4.56
C LEU A 64 17.68 -9.40 4.29
N ASN A 65 18.34 -8.48 5.01
CA ASN A 65 19.78 -8.29 4.93
C ASN A 65 20.45 -8.71 6.25
N PRO A 66 21.18 -9.85 6.28
CA PRO A 66 21.85 -10.32 7.50
C PRO A 66 22.94 -9.39 8.03
N LYS A 67 23.58 -8.62 7.15
CA LYS A 67 24.64 -7.65 7.52
C LYS A 67 24.06 -6.35 8.08
N ASN A 68 22.82 -6.02 7.74
CA ASN A 68 22.11 -4.86 8.30
C ASN A 68 20.63 -5.19 8.58
N PRO A 69 20.36 -5.96 9.66
CA PRO A 69 18.99 -6.32 10.01
C PRO A 69 18.16 -5.10 10.42
N LYS A 70 18.79 -4.08 11.03
CA LYS A 70 18.12 -2.84 11.43
C LYS A 70 17.44 -2.14 10.26
N ARG A 71 18.14 -1.98 9.13
CA ARG A 71 17.55 -1.40 7.91
C ARG A 71 16.38 -2.24 7.38
N THR A 72 16.45 -3.56 7.51
CA THR A 72 15.33 -4.44 7.13
C THR A 72 14.12 -4.18 8.01
N ILE A 73 14.31 -4.05 9.32
CA ILE A 73 13.24 -3.76 10.31
C ILE A 73 12.59 -2.41 10.01
N ASP A 74 13.38 -1.38 9.73
CA ASP A 74 12.89 -0.03 9.45
C ASP A 74 12.05 0.02 8.16
N ASN A 75 12.55 -0.64 7.10
CA ASN A 75 11.80 -0.77 5.86
C ASN A 75 10.53 -1.59 6.05
N ALA A 76 10.58 -2.68 6.82
CA ALA A 76 9.40 -3.49 7.12
C ALA A 76 8.34 -2.70 7.89
N ASN A 77 8.74 -1.89 8.88
CA ASN A 77 7.81 -0.98 9.57
C ASN A 77 7.18 0.02 8.59
N THR A 78 7.96 0.58 7.68
CA THR A 78 7.44 1.51 6.65
C THR A 78 6.41 0.82 5.75
N VAL A 79 6.67 -0.42 5.30
CA VAL A 79 5.71 -1.19 4.50
C VAL A 79 4.44 -1.52 5.28
N ILE A 80 4.55 -1.93 6.55
CA ILE A 80 3.38 -2.20 7.41
C ILE A 80 2.53 -0.92 7.55
N ASN A 81 3.16 0.20 7.86
CA ASN A 81 2.47 1.48 8.02
C ASN A 81 1.82 1.92 6.70
N SER A 82 2.53 1.75 5.59
CA SER A 82 2.01 2.04 4.25
C SER A 82 0.76 1.23 3.94
N ALA A 83 0.81 -0.09 4.11
CA ALA A 83 -0.30 -0.97 3.83
C ALA A 83 -1.50 -0.71 4.76
N MET A 84 -1.26 -0.37 6.02
CA MET A 84 -2.32 -0.11 6.99
C MET A 84 -2.81 1.35 7.00
N ALA A 85 -2.30 2.21 6.12
CA ALA A 85 -2.55 3.66 6.16
C ALA A 85 -3.98 4.11 5.79
N PRO A 86 -4.68 3.49 4.82
CA PRO A 86 -6.07 3.87 4.53
C PRO A 86 -6.98 3.62 5.73
N ALA A 87 -8.09 4.36 5.81
CA ALA A 87 -9.08 4.15 6.87
C ALA A 87 -9.82 2.81 6.73
N ASP A 88 -9.85 2.26 5.51
CA ASP A 88 -10.52 1.02 5.14
C ASP A 88 -9.58 0.06 4.37
N PRO A 89 -8.48 -0.44 4.98
CA PRO A 89 -7.53 -1.29 4.27
C PRO A 89 -8.21 -2.51 3.64
N SER A 90 -7.82 -2.85 2.41
CA SER A 90 -8.35 -3.98 1.68
C SER A 90 -7.73 -5.31 2.14
N PRO A 91 -8.31 -6.47 1.77
CA PRO A 91 -7.68 -7.77 1.98
C PRO A 91 -6.28 -7.90 1.38
N GLN A 92 -5.95 -7.14 0.33
CA GLN A 92 -4.61 -7.13 -0.26
C GLN A 92 -3.60 -6.41 0.64
N ASP A 93 -4.02 -5.30 1.25
CA ASP A 93 -3.18 -4.51 2.12
C ASP A 93 -2.83 -5.27 3.39
N TYR A 94 -3.79 -5.98 3.95
CA TYR A 94 -3.53 -6.89 5.07
C TYR A 94 -2.50 -7.96 4.72
N ARG A 95 -2.54 -8.51 3.49
CA ARG A 95 -1.54 -9.49 3.01
C ARG A 95 -0.14 -8.87 2.92
N VAL A 96 -0.02 -7.66 2.36
CA VAL A 96 1.24 -6.91 2.28
C VAL A 96 1.79 -6.64 3.69
N ALA A 97 0.95 -6.17 4.61
CA ALA A 97 1.32 -5.92 6.00
C ALA A 97 1.77 -7.21 6.71
N ALA A 98 1.07 -8.32 6.52
CA ALA A 98 1.42 -9.61 7.10
C ALA A 98 2.78 -10.12 6.59
N GLN A 99 3.06 -10.00 5.28
CA GLN A 99 4.34 -10.37 4.71
C GLN A 99 5.49 -9.54 5.31
N ALA A 100 5.30 -8.22 5.43
CA ALA A 100 6.29 -7.34 6.03
C ALA A 100 6.51 -7.64 7.53
N LYS A 101 5.47 -8.01 8.28
CA LYS A 101 5.59 -8.48 9.69
C LYS A 101 6.45 -9.74 9.80
N THR A 102 6.30 -10.69 8.89
CA THR A 102 7.15 -11.90 8.85
C THR A 102 8.62 -11.55 8.62
N ILE A 103 8.91 -10.67 7.67
CA ILE A 103 10.28 -10.24 7.37
C ILE A 103 10.88 -9.46 8.55
N LYS A 104 10.09 -8.58 9.18
CA LYS A 104 10.48 -7.86 10.40
C LYS A 104 10.89 -8.84 11.51
N ALA A 105 10.09 -9.87 11.77
CA ALA A 105 10.39 -10.86 12.81
C ALA A 105 11.68 -11.62 12.52
N GLN A 106 11.95 -11.98 11.26
CA GLN A 106 13.21 -12.60 10.86
C GLN A 106 14.40 -11.67 11.08
N ALA A 107 14.27 -10.39 10.71
CA ALA A 107 15.32 -9.39 10.89
C ALA A 107 15.60 -9.10 12.38
N GLN A 108 14.58 -9.07 13.24
CA GLN A 108 14.74 -8.92 14.69
C GLN A 108 15.54 -10.09 15.30
N ARG A 109 15.29 -11.33 14.85
CA ARG A 109 16.07 -12.50 15.30
C ARG A 109 17.55 -12.37 14.92
N LEU A 110 17.85 -11.88 13.71
CA LEU A 110 19.23 -11.64 13.27
C LEU A 110 19.89 -10.51 14.06
N GLN A 111 19.17 -9.41 14.30
CA GLN A 111 19.68 -8.29 15.09
C GLN A 111 20.09 -8.74 16.51
N ASN A 112 19.25 -9.54 17.16
CA ASN A 112 19.54 -10.05 18.50
C ASN A 112 20.75 -10.99 18.54
N LYS A 113 20.94 -11.81 17.49
CA LYS A 113 22.14 -12.67 17.37
C LYS A 113 23.41 -11.83 17.21
N ASN A 114 23.37 -10.79 16.38
CA ASN A 114 24.52 -9.91 16.18
C ASN A 114 24.92 -9.20 17.46
N ASN A 115 23.96 -8.73 18.25
CA ASN A 115 24.24 -8.09 19.54
C ASN A 115 24.88 -9.06 20.53
N LYS A 116 24.32 -10.26 20.70
CA LYS A 116 24.92 -11.29 21.57
C LYS A 116 26.33 -11.67 21.15
N GLY A 117 26.59 -11.76 19.84
CA GLY A 117 27.92 -12.03 19.31
C GLY A 117 28.95 -10.98 19.70
N LEU A 118 28.55 -9.73 19.88
CA LEU A 118 29.43 -8.65 20.36
C LEU A 118 29.69 -8.76 21.87
N ASP A 119 28.67 -9.12 22.65
CA ASP A 119 28.78 -9.29 24.11
C ASP A 119 29.74 -10.43 24.51
N TYR A 120 29.97 -11.43 23.64
CA TYR A 120 30.93 -12.52 23.89
C TYR A 120 32.41 -12.12 23.72
N TYR A 121 32.71 -10.96 23.14
CA TYR A 121 34.09 -10.47 22.94
C TYR A 121 34.45 -9.27 23.83
N ALA A 122 33.57 -8.87 24.75
CA ALA A 122 33.76 -7.75 25.67
C ALA A 122 34.26 -8.21 27.04
#